data_AF-G2T4F7-F1
#
_entry.id   AF-G2T4F7-F1
#
_cell.length_a   1.000
_cell.length_b   1.000
_cell.length_c   1.000
_cell.angle_alpha   90.00
_cell.angle_beta   90.00
_cell.angle_gamma   90.00
#
_symmetry.space_group_name_H-M   'P 1'
#
loop_
_entity.id
_entity.type
_entity.pdbx_description
1 polymer ?
#
loop_
_entity_poly.entity_id
_entity_poly.type
_entity_poly.pdbx_seq_one_letter_code
_entity_poly.pdbx_strand_id
1 'polypeptide(L)'
;MRIVDIDMDYFLKEIPIIISENNTDRLPDEDYQVWSKDEVIDFLENKLGLSKETKIKGKIVTHHNEALYYWRKLIQEERLSIPFEVVHIDSHADLGLGYPSWTFIIDSLITVPVEERTKIENYGNMFEKYYEPRIGDYLLFALAFRWIKKLVYVCNPADIGNDYVWMILKDGMEPNDKIQLVHNEEMKAIEIASNTERYYATAKREPEVDFEIVRCAENISYNGEFDYLTFCVSPNYTPTAADFIIELMKEYIEGE
;
A
#
# COMPACT_ATOMS: atom_id res chain seq x y z
N MET A 1 -16.76 1.53 -2.89
CA MET A 1 -15.82 1.66 -4.02
C MET A 1 -14.61 0.80 -3.74
N ARG A 2 -13.95 0.29 -4.79
CA ARG A 2 -12.78 -0.57 -4.73
C ARG A 2 -11.73 -0.06 -5.70
N ILE A 3 -10.50 0.06 -5.22
CA ILE A 3 -9.31 0.42 -6.00
C ILE A 3 -8.45 -0.83 -6.13
N VAL A 4 -7.87 -1.02 -7.31
CA VAL A 4 -6.72 -1.91 -7.49
C VAL A 4 -5.47 -1.05 -7.64
N ASP A 5 -4.47 -1.36 -6.85
CA ASP A 5 -3.22 -0.62 -6.74
C ASP A 5 -2.10 -1.62 -6.99
N ILE A 6 -1.37 -1.43 -8.09
CA ILE A 6 -0.43 -2.43 -8.62
C ILE A 6 0.95 -1.79 -8.70
N ASP A 7 1.95 -2.35 -8.03
CA ASP A 7 3.34 -2.03 -8.31
C ASP A 7 3.90 -2.97 -9.39
N MET A 8 4.76 -2.42 -10.24
CA MET A 8 5.41 -3.13 -11.32
C MET A 8 6.37 -4.22 -10.81
N ASP A 9 6.94 -4.06 -9.60
CA ASP A 9 7.86 -5.04 -9.04
C ASP A 9 7.18 -6.39 -8.67
N TYR A 10 5.86 -6.41 -8.54
CA TYR A 10 5.08 -7.64 -8.36
C TYR A 10 5.35 -8.66 -9.47
N PHE A 11 5.65 -8.17 -10.67
CA PHE A 11 5.93 -8.98 -11.86
C PHE A 11 7.40 -9.41 -11.96
N LEU A 12 8.16 -9.35 -10.87
CA LEU A 12 9.51 -9.91 -10.77
C LEU A 12 9.46 -11.33 -10.18
N LYS A 13 10.43 -12.16 -10.55
CA LYS A 13 10.60 -13.52 -10.00
C LYS A 13 11.39 -13.53 -8.70
N GLU A 14 12.14 -12.47 -8.46
CA GLU A 14 12.92 -12.21 -7.26
C GLU A 14 12.44 -10.91 -6.62
N ILE A 15 12.34 -10.88 -5.29
CA ILE A 15 11.87 -9.71 -4.55
C ILE A 15 13.06 -8.78 -4.27
N PRO A 16 13.04 -7.54 -4.79
CA PRO A 16 14.04 -6.55 -4.46
C PRO A 16 13.95 -6.14 -2.99
N ILE A 17 15.04 -6.27 -2.24
CA ILE A 17 15.08 -5.88 -0.83
C ILE A 17 16.27 -4.97 -0.54
N ILE A 18 16.17 -4.16 0.52
CA ILE A 18 17.27 -3.28 0.99
C ILE A 18 17.68 -2.28 -0.10
N ILE A 19 16.71 -1.75 -0.83
CA ILE A 19 16.92 -0.67 -1.81
C ILE A 19 16.73 0.68 -1.10
N SER A 20 17.70 1.57 -1.27
CA SER A 20 17.56 2.94 -0.77
C SER A 20 16.48 3.68 -1.57
N GLU A 21 15.56 4.36 -0.88
CA GLU A 21 14.52 5.18 -1.52
C GLU A 21 15.09 6.31 -2.41
N ASN A 22 16.31 6.77 -2.09
CA ASN A 22 16.99 7.82 -2.85
C ASN A 22 17.80 7.26 -4.02
N ASN A 23 17.80 5.94 -4.21
CA ASN A 23 18.43 5.33 -5.36
C ASN A 23 17.62 5.69 -6.61
N THR A 24 18.30 6.19 -7.63
CA THR A 24 17.69 6.51 -8.94
C THR A 24 18.02 5.46 -9.99
N ASP A 25 18.90 4.50 -9.68
CA ASP A 25 19.32 3.46 -10.60
C ASP A 25 18.26 2.37 -10.70
N ARG A 26 18.10 1.81 -11.90
CA ARG A 26 17.31 0.61 -12.13
C ARG A 26 18.01 -0.61 -11.54
N LEU A 27 17.25 -1.66 -11.26
CA LEU A 27 17.84 -2.95 -10.90
C LEU A 27 18.58 -3.58 -12.08
N PRO A 28 19.63 -4.38 -11.84
CA PRO A 28 20.33 -5.09 -12.89
C PRO A 28 19.45 -6.22 -13.48
N ASP A 29 19.29 -6.23 -14.80
CA ASP A 29 18.46 -7.22 -15.51
C ASP A 29 18.94 -8.68 -15.29
N GLU A 30 20.22 -8.89 -14.95
CA GLU A 30 20.79 -10.23 -14.72
C GLU A 30 20.36 -10.86 -13.39
N ASP A 31 20.10 -10.04 -12.36
CA ASP A 31 19.74 -10.51 -11.02
C ASP A 31 18.23 -10.55 -10.79
N TYR A 32 17.45 -9.77 -11.56
CA TYR A 32 16.00 -9.64 -11.39
C TYR A 32 15.28 -9.99 -12.69
N GLN A 33 14.76 -11.21 -12.75
CA GLN A 33 14.03 -11.70 -13.90
C GLN A 33 12.59 -11.22 -13.85
N VAL A 34 12.11 -10.68 -14.98
CA VAL A 34 10.72 -10.23 -15.14
C VAL A 34 9.86 -11.40 -15.62
N TRP A 35 8.58 -11.41 -15.22
CA TRP A 35 7.58 -12.26 -15.84
C TRP A 35 7.51 -11.99 -17.35
N SER A 36 7.20 -13.03 -18.12
CA SER A 36 6.95 -12.89 -19.55
C SER A 36 5.71 -12.04 -19.80
N LYS A 37 5.63 -11.44 -20.99
CA LYS A 37 4.45 -10.67 -21.41
C LYS A 37 3.14 -11.46 -21.29
N ASP A 38 3.16 -12.75 -21.61
CA ASP A 38 1.97 -13.59 -21.54
C ASP A 38 1.56 -13.87 -20.09
N GLU A 39 2.51 -14.03 -19.16
CA GLU A 39 2.23 -14.17 -17.72
C GLU A 39 1.60 -12.89 -17.16
N VAL A 40 2.10 -11.71 -17.54
CA VAL A 40 1.52 -10.43 -17.11
C VAL A 40 0.12 -10.25 -17.69
N ILE A 41 -0.11 -10.56 -18.97
CA ILE A 41 -1.44 -10.47 -19.59
C ILE A 41 -2.41 -11.45 -18.92
N ASP A 42 -2.02 -12.70 -18.69
CA ASP A 42 -2.85 -13.69 -18.01
C ASP A 42 -3.26 -13.22 -16.62
N PHE A 43 -2.32 -12.63 -15.88
CA PHE A 43 -2.61 -12.05 -14.57
C PHE A 43 -3.65 -10.92 -14.67
N LEU A 44 -3.40 -9.93 -15.52
CA LEU A 44 -4.28 -8.77 -15.66
C LEU A 44 -5.68 -9.17 -16.16
N GLU A 45 -5.78 -10.04 -17.17
CA GLU A 45 -7.05 -10.40 -17.79
C GLU A 45 -7.78 -11.54 -17.07
N ASN A 46 -7.08 -12.62 -16.68
CA ASN A 46 -7.73 -13.81 -16.11
C ASN A 46 -7.75 -13.85 -14.58
N LYS A 47 -6.83 -13.15 -13.89
CA LYS A 47 -6.85 -13.05 -12.41
C LYS A 47 -7.55 -11.79 -11.94
N LEU A 48 -7.30 -10.66 -12.58
CA LEU A 48 -7.92 -9.39 -12.20
C LEU A 48 -9.21 -9.08 -12.98
N GLY A 49 -9.41 -9.68 -14.16
CA GLY A 49 -10.57 -9.39 -15.00
C GLY A 49 -10.47 -8.06 -15.75
N LEU A 50 -9.27 -7.49 -15.90
CA LEU A 50 -9.08 -6.24 -16.64
C LEU A 50 -9.36 -6.44 -18.14
N SER A 51 -9.81 -5.38 -18.79
CA SER A 51 -10.16 -5.40 -20.22
C SER A 51 -9.55 -4.21 -20.94
N LYS A 52 -9.02 -4.47 -22.14
CA LYS A 52 -8.51 -3.43 -23.04
C LYS A 52 -9.64 -2.63 -23.71
N GLU A 53 -10.81 -3.24 -23.84
CA GLU A 53 -12.01 -2.63 -24.44
C GLU A 53 -12.80 -1.82 -23.40
N THR A 54 -12.80 -2.28 -22.15
CA THR A 54 -13.45 -1.60 -21.02
C THR A 54 -12.38 -1.20 -20.02
N LYS A 55 -11.69 -0.10 -20.34
CA LYS A 55 -10.60 0.42 -19.53
C LYS A 55 -11.07 0.95 -18.18
N ILE A 56 -10.22 0.83 -17.18
CA ILE A 56 -10.48 1.35 -15.83
C ILE A 56 -9.89 2.74 -15.73
N LYS A 57 -10.64 3.67 -15.12
CA LYS A 57 -10.12 5.01 -14.83
C LYS A 57 -8.94 4.89 -13.89
N GLY A 58 -7.86 5.60 -14.18
CA GLY A 58 -6.68 5.40 -13.36
C GLY A 58 -5.52 6.28 -13.71
N LYS A 59 -4.43 6.02 -12.99
CA LYS A 59 -3.19 6.78 -13.12
C LYS A 59 -1.97 5.87 -13.05
N ILE A 60 -1.05 6.08 -13.98
CA ILE A 60 0.32 5.57 -13.88
C ILE A 60 1.15 6.59 -13.11
N VAL A 61 1.84 6.15 -12.07
CA VAL A 61 2.68 6.99 -11.21
C VAL A 61 4.12 6.49 -11.17
N THR A 62 5.07 7.37 -10.88
CA THR A 62 6.49 6.99 -10.85
C THR A 62 6.86 6.31 -9.54
N HIS A 63 6.45 6.90 -8.41
CA HIS A 63 6.70 6.40 -7.07
C HIS A 63 5.39 6.05 -6.37
N HIS A 64 5.39 4.99 -5.55
CA HIS A 64 4.12 4.40 -5.10
C HIS A 64 3.31 5.31 -4.18
N ASN A 65 4.00 6.11 -3.37
CA ASN A 65 3.34 7.10 -2.52
C ASN A 65 2.55 8.17 -3.29
N GLU A 66 2.79 8.36 -4.59
CA GLU A 66 1.96 9.20 -5.46
C GLU A 66 0.51 8.71 -5.56
N ALA A 67 0.27 7.41 -5.36
CA ALA A 67 -1.07 6.81 -5.29
C ALA A 67 -1.93 7.48 -4.22
N LEU A 68 -1.36 7.71 -3.02
CA LEU A 68 -2.04 8.39 -1.92
C LEU A 68 -2.52 9.78 -2.31
N TYR A 69 -1.68 10.55 -3.01
CA TYR A 69 -2.01 11.90 -3.46
C TYR A 69 -3.05 11.89 -4.57
N TYR A 70 -3.03 10.89 -5.45
CA TYR A 70 -4.07 10.68 -6.45
C TYR A 70 -5.42 10.37 -5.80
N TRP A 71 -5.46 9.45 -4.83
CA TRP A 71 -6.69 9.14 -4.10
C TRP A 71 -7.21 10.35 -3.32
N ARG A 72 -6.31 11.14 -2.71
CA ARG A 72 -6.66 12.40 -2.04
C ARG A 72 -7.39 13.36 -3.00
N LYS A 73 -6.89 13.50 -4.23
CA LYS A 73 -7.51 14.32 -5.27
C LYS A 73 -8.91 13.79 -5.62
N LEU A 74 -9.05 12.49 -5.86
CA LEU A 74 -10.35 11.88 -6.18
C LEU A 74 -11.38 12.08 -5.05
N ILE A 75 -10.97 11.99 -3.79
CA ILE A 75 -11.84 12.23 -2.62
C ILE A 75 -12.28 13.70 -2.58
N GLN A 76 -11.34 14.64 -2.80
CA GLN A 76 -11.63 16.08 -2.81
C GLN A 76 -12.57 16.49 -3.96
N GLU A 77 -12.51 15.77 -5.08
CA GLU A 77 -13.41 15.96 -6.22
C GLU A 77 -14.75 15.21 -6.06
N GLU A 78 -15.00 14.57 -4.90
CA GLU A 78 -16.18 13.74 -4.61
C GLU A 78 -16.34 12.52 -5.55
N ARG A 79 -15.24 12.10 -6.19
CA ARG A 79 -15.19 11.00 -7.15
C ARG A 79 -14.84 9.65 -6.53
N LEU A 80 -14.27 9.67 -5.32
CA LEU A 80 -13.95 8.50 -4.51
C LEU A 80 -14.55 8.67 -3.11
N SER A 81 -15.47 7.79 -2.72
CA SER A 81 -16.11 7.84 -1.40
C SER A 81 -15.30 7.08 -0.35
N ILE A 82 -15.08 7.70 0.80
CA ILE A 82 -14.45 7.06 1.97
C ILE A 82 -15.50 6.41 2.89
N PRO A 83 -15.19 5.28 3.55
CA PRO A 83 -14.01 4.44 3.29
C PRO A 83 -14.21 3.50 2.09
N PHE A 84 -13.13 3.18 1.38
CA PHE A 84 -13.10 2.29 0.21
C PHE A 84 -12.25 1.02 0.45
N GLU A 85 -12.31 0.09 -0.50
CA GLU A 85 -11.52 -1.14 -0.49
C GLU A 85 -10.27 -0.95 -1.35
N VAL A 86 -9.14 -1.49 -0.91
CA VAL A 86 -7.90 -1.51 -1.68
C VAL A 86 -7.46 -2.95 -1.89
N VAL A 87 -7.24 -3.31 -3.15
CA VAL A 87 -6.51 -4.52 -3.54
C VAL A 87 -5.13 -4.06 -3.96
N HIS A 88 -4.16 -4.21 -3.06
CA HIS A 88 -2.78 -3.81 -3.26
C HIS A 88 -1.97 -5.04 -3.72
N ILE A 89 -1.34 -4.93 -4.89
CA ILE A 89 -0.66 -6.00 -5.60
C ILE A 89 0.79 -5.57 -5.77
N ASP A 90 1.67 -6.17 -4.97
CA ASP A 90 3.00 -5.62 -4.74
C ASP A 90 3.93 -6.69 -4.14
N SER A 91 5.23 -6.57 -4.35
CA SER A 91 6.22 -7.38 -3.64
C SER A 91 6.40 -6.96 -2.18
N HIS A 92 6.02 -5.74 -1.83
CA HIS A 92 6.09 -5.12 -0.51
C HIS A 92 4.69 -4.82 0.02
N ALA A 93 4.50 -4.76 1.34
CA ALA A 93 3.15 -4.47 1.87
C ALA A 93 2.86 -2.98 2.00
N ASP A 94 3.90 -2.13 1.95
CA ASP A 94 3.86 -0.67 2.13
C ASP A 94 3.14 -0.19 3.40
N LEU A 95 3.21 -1.03 4.43
CA LEU A 95 2.61 -0.83 5.74
C LEU A 95 3.66 -0.40 6.79
N GLY A 96 4.76 0.20 6.35
CA GLY A 96 5.73 0.88 7.20
C GLY A 96 6.87 0.03 7.74
N LEU A 97 7.09 -1.20 7.26
CA LEU A 97 8.28 -1.95 7.65
C LEU A 97 9.54 -1.24 7.14
N GLY A 98 10.54 -1.07 7.99
CA GLY A 98 11.74 -0.29 7.68
C GLY A 98 11.58 1.23 7.77
N TYR A 99 10.36 1.74 8.00
CA TYR A 99 10.10 3.18 8.17
C TYR A 99 9.82 3.54 9.63
N PRO A 100 10.34 4.66 10.15
CA PRO A 100 10.04 5.11 11.51
C PRO A 100 8.64 5.75 11.64
N SER A 101 7.94 5.97 10.52
CA SER A 101 6.65 6.67 10.46
C SER A 101 5.56 6.00 11.29
N TRP A 102 5.56 4.68 11.46
CA TRP A 102 4.56 3.98 12.28
C TRP A 102 4.51 4.52 13.72
N THR A 103 5.66 4.88 14.30
CA THR A 103 5.71 5.48 15.64
C THR A 103 5.06 6.86 15.67
N PHE A 104 5.34 7.70 14.67
CA PHE A 104 4.69 9.01 14.53
C PHE A 104 3.18 8.86 14.31
N ILE A 105 2.77 7.88 13.51
CA ILE A 105 1.36 7.65 13.22
C ILE A 105 0.62 7.29 14.52
N ILE A 106 1.14 6.34 15.28
CA ILE A 106 0.56 5.86 16.54
C ILE A 106 0.64 6.91 17.65
N ASP A 107 1.78 7.55 17.85
CA ASP A 107 2.00 8.46 18.98
C ASP A 107 1.40 9.85 18.75
N SER A 108 1.26 10.28 17.50
CA SER A 108 0.92 11.67 17.16
C SER A 108 -0.23 11.78 16.17
N LEU A 109 -0.12 11.18 14.98
CA LEU A 109 -1.07 11.47 13.89
C LEU A 109 -2.50 11.03 14.21
N ILE A 110 -2.70 9.84 14.76
CA ILE A 110 -4.06 9.35 15.06
C ILE A 110 -4.68 10.06 16.27
N THR A 111 -3.94 10.91 16.98
CA THR A 111 -4.46 11.74 18.08
C THR A 111 -5.20 12.98 17.59
N VAL A 112 -4.96 13.43 16.35
CA VAL A 112 -5.65 14.59 15.77
C VAL A 112 -6.95 14.19 15.06
N PRO A 113 -7.91 15.14 14.87
CA PRO A 113 -9.14 14.89 14.13
C PRO A 113 -8.87 14.35 12.73
N VAL A 114 -9.70 13.43 12.25
CA VAL A 114 -9.49 12.67 11.00
C VAL A 114 -9.35 13.60 9.80
N GLU A 115 -10.15 14.65 9.74
CA GLU A 115 -10.16 15.69 8.72
C GLU A 115 -8.86 16.50 8.65
N GLU A 116 -8.12 16.59 9.76
CA GLU A 116 -6.82 17.28 9.82
C GLU A 116 -5.67 16.35 9.41
N ARG A 117 -5.81 15.03 9.58
CA ARG A 117 -4.77 14.05 9.26
C ARG A 117 -4.37 14.09 7.77
N THR A 118 -5.30 14.42 6.87
CA THR A 118 -5.06 14.39 5.42
C THR A 118 -4.33 15.63 4.89
N LYS A 119 -4.16 16.67 5.72
CA LYS A 119 -3.47 17.92 5.40
C LYS A 119 -1.96 17.80 5.63
N ILE A 120 -1.33 16.88 4.91
CA ILE A 120 0.09 16.51 5.04
C ILE A 120 0.99 17.76 5.00
N GLU A 121 0.66 18.71 4.13
CA GLU A 121 1.36 19.99 3.97
C GLU A 121 1.40 20.86 5.25
N ASN A 122 0.50 20.61 6.20
CA ASN A 122 0.43 21.34 7.47
C ASN A 122 1.16 20.63 8.61
N TYR A 123 1.70 19.42 8.41
CA TYR A 123 2.31 18.65 9.50
C TYR A 123 3.44 19.39 10.20
N GLY A 124 4.26 20.16 9.48
CA GLY A 124 5.32 20.98 10.07
C GLY A 124 4.82 22.08 11.02
N ASN A 125 3.55 22.47 10.93
CA ASN A 125 2.91 23.40 11.85
C ASN A 125 2.20 22.68 13.01
N MET A 126 1.83 21.41 12.81
CA MET A 126 1.03 20.61 13.76
C MET A 126 1.91 19.80 14.72
N PHE A 127 3.10 19.40 14.29
CA PHE A 127 3.96 18.47 15.01
C PHE A 127 5.40 18.96 15.07
N GLU A 128 6.05 18.79 16.22
CA GLU A 128 7.49 19.08 16.39
C GLU A 128 8.36 18.13 15.55
N LYS A 129 7.93 16.88 15.43
CA LYS A 129 8.53 15.86 14.58
C LYS A 129 7.44 15.15 13.80
N TYR A 130 7.59 15.07 12.48
CA TYR A 130 6.63 14.43 11.59
C TYR A 130 7.34 13.62 10.52
N TYR A 131 6.57 12.75 9.88
CA TYR A 131 6.95 12.05 8.66
C TYR A 131 5.89 12.31 7.60
N GLU A 132 6.33 12.41 6.36
CA GLU A 132 5.46 12.44 5.19
C GLU A 132 5.36 11.03 4.60
N PRO A 133 4.27 10.70 3.89
CA PRO A 133 4.12 9.41 3.22
C PRO A 133 5.23 9.15 2.20
N ARG A 134 5.89 7.99 2.34
CA ARG A 134 6.95 7.44 1.50
C ARG A 134 6.49 6.15 0.84
N ILE A 135 7.30 5.66 -0.09
CA ILE A 135 6.96 4.50 -0.92
C ILE A 135 6.60 3.28 -0.08
N GLY A 136 7.31 3.02 1.03
CA GLY A 136 7.04 1.84 1.89
C GLY A 136 6.07 2.06 3.05
N ASP A 137 5.39 3.20 3.14
CA ASP A 137 4.47 3.48 4.26
C ASP A 137 3.19 4.25 3.92
N TYR A 138 2.96 4.59 2.65
CA TYR A 138 1.80 5.41 2.26
C TYR A 138 0.46 4.72 2.56
N LEU A 139 0.37 3.39 2.49
CA LEU A 139 -0.83 2.66 2.90
C LEU A 139 -1.09 2.77 4.40
N LEU A 140 -0.04 2.79 5.22
CA LEU A 140 -0.19 3.03 6.66
C LEU A 140 -0.75 4.44 6.94
N PHE A 141 -0.36 5.44 6.16
CA PHE A 141 -0.98 6.76 6.20
C PHE A 141 -2.45 6.73 5.75
N ALA A 142 -2.78 6.02 4.67
CA ALA A 142 -4.18 5.87 4.21
C ALA A 142 -5.08 5.22 5.27
N LEU A 143 -4.56 4.23 6.01
CA LEU A 143 -5.23 3.61 7.17
C LEU A 143 -5.42 4.64 8.29
N ALA A 144 -4.39 5.43 8.63
CA ALA A 144 -4.49 6.49 9.62
C ALA A 144 -5.48 7.59 9.22
N PHE A 145 -5.68 7.83 7.92
CA PHE A 145 -6.69 8.75 7.40
C PHE A 145 -8.12 8.18 7.41
N ARG A 146 -8.29 6.91 7.82
CA ARG A 146 -9.54 6.15 7.76
C ARG A 146 -10.13 6.05 6.36
N TRP A 147 -9.29 6.03 5.33
CA TRP A 147 -9.73 5.92 3.95
C TRP A 147 -10.06 4.49 3.56
N ILE A 148 -9.40 3.51 4.18
CA ILE A 148 -9.49 2.10 3.81
C ILE A 148 -10.37 1.36 4.84
N LYS A 149 -11.41 0.66 4.38
CA LYS A 149 -12.22 -0.25 5.21
C LYS A 149 -11.85 -1.73 5.04
N LYS A 150 -11.25 -2.09 3.89
CA LYS A 150 -10.69 -3.41 3.61
C LYS A 150 -9.42 -3.25 2.78
N LEU A 151 -8.34 -3.89 3.22
CA LEU A 151 -7.08 -4.02 2.52
C LEU A 151 -6.85 -5.49 2.18
N VAL A 152 -6.76 -5.80 0.90
CA VAL A 152 -6.26 -7.08 0.41
C VAL A 152 -4.83 -6.85 -0.08
N TYR A 153 -3.85 -7.45 0.57
CA TYR A 153 -2.47 -7.48 0.12
C TYR A 153 -2.22 -8.76 -0.65
N VAL A 154 -1.99 -8.63 -1.95
CA VAL A 154 -1.59 -9.71 -2.85
C VAL A 154 -0.07 -9.64 -2.95
N CYS A 155 0.63 -10.46 -2.15
CA CYS A 155 2.09 -10.45 -2.16
C CYS A 155 2.63 -11.21 -3.38
N ASN A 156 3.82 -10.83 -3.82
CA ASN A 156 4.55 -11.53 -4.88
C ASN A 156 4.61 -13.05 -4.57
N PRO A 157 4.39 -13.95 -5.55
CA PRO A 157 4.43 -15.41 -5.33
C PRO A 157 5.77 -15.95 -4.80
N ALA A 158 6.85 -15.18 -4.90
CA ALA A 158 8.14 -15.50 -4.31
C ALA A 158 8.22 -15.16 -2.80
N ASP A 159 7.21 -14.48 -2.23
CA ASP A 159 7.20 -14.00 -0.85
C ASP A 159 6.28 -14.83 0.08
N ILE A 160 6.45 -14.62 1.39
CA ILE A 160 5.54 -15.09 2.43
C ILE A 160 4.58 -14.00 2.94
N GLY A 161 4.67 -12.77 2.45
CA GLY A 161 3.74 -11.68 2.72
C GLY A 161 3.73 -11.27 4.20
N ASN A 162 4.91 -11.03 4.78
CA ASN A 162 5.08 -10.56 6.16
C ASN A 162 5.83 -9.22 6.24
N ASP A 163 5.85 -8.46 5.14
CA ASP A 163 6.53 -7.17 5.01
C ASP A 163 5.75 -6.00 5.65
N TYR A 164 5.36 -6.15 6.92
CA TYR A 164 4.62 -5.12 7.66
C TYR A 164 5.00 -5.11 9.15
N VAL A 165 4.64 -4.02 9.83
CA VAL A 165 4.88 -3.88 11.27
C VAL A 165 3.73 -4.53 12.04
N TRP A 166 3.96 -5.67 12.70
CA TRP A 166 2.91 -6.41 13.43
C TRP A 166 2.13 -5.57 14.46
N MET A 167 2.73 -4.48 14.98
CA MET A 167 2.07 -3.57 15.92
C MET A 167 0.83 -2.86 15.36
N ILE A 168 0.65 -2.82 14.03
CA ILE A 168 -0.54 -2.22 13.38
C ILE A 168 -1.74 -3.18 13.39
N LEU A 169 -1.51 -4.47 13.60
CA LEU A 169 -2.55 -5.48 13.65
C LEU A 169 -3.39 -5.31 14.91
N LYS A 170 -4.63 -5.80 14.84
CA LYS A 170 -5.50 -5.80 16.02
C LYS A 170 -4.84 -6.51 17.19
N ASP A 171 -4.76 -5.81 18.31
CA ASP A 171 -4.11 -6.27 19.54
C ASP A 171 -2.61 -6.59 19.40
N GLY A 172 -1.97 -6.21 18.29
CA GLY A 172 -0.56 -6.48 18.04
C GLY A 172 -0.25 -7.97 18.02
N MET A 173 -1.09 -8.77 17.37
CA MET A 173 -0.92 -10.21 17.32
C MET A 173 -0.92 -10.71 15.88
N GLU A 174 0.00 -11.64 15.59
CA GLU A 174 0.01 -12.46 14.37
C GLU A 174 -0.40 -13.91 14.67
N PRO A 175 -1.11 -14.60 13.75
CA PRO A 175 -1.75 -14.06 12.55
C PRO A 175 -3.01 -13.24 12.91
N ASN A 176 -3.40 -12.32 12.03
CA ASN A 176 -4.60 -11.51 12.19
C ASN A 176 -5.30 -11.28 10.85
N ASP A 177 -6.61 -11.13 10.88
CA ASP A 177 -7.46 -10.74 9.75
C ASP A 177 -7.91 -9.27 9.85
N LYS A 178 -7.36 -8.52 10.82
CA LYS A 178 -7.69 -7.12 11.08
C LYS A 178 -6.46 -6.27 11.33
N ILE A 179 -6.46 -5.09 10.72
CA ILE A 179 -5.63 -3.96 11.13
C ILE A 179 -6.45 -3.10 12.10
N GLN A 180 -5.84 -2.66 13.18
CA GLN A 180 -6.45 -1.67 14.09
C GLN A 180 -5.35 -0.83 14.71
N LEU A 181 -5.19 0.39 14.20
CA LEU A 181 -4.26 1.35 14.78
C LEU A 181 -4.76 1.75 16.17
N VAL A 182 -3.84 1.87 17.12
CA VAL A 182 -4.14 2.20 18.50
C VAL A 182 -3.18 3.26 19.01
N HIS A 183 -3.65 4.14 19.90
CA HIS A 183 -2.84 5.15 20.56
C HIS A 183 -2.91 4.96 22.07
N ASN A 184 -1.76 5.02 22.75
CA ASN A 184 -1.70 5.00 24.20
C ASN A 184 -1.22 6.35 24.74
N GLU A 185 -1.94 6.91 25.71
CA GLU A 185 -1.59 8.21 26.32
C GLU A 185 -0.43 8.10 27.32
N GLU A 186 -0.21 6.91 27.88
CA GLU A 186 0.78 6.67 28.94
C GLU A 186 2.08 6.04 28.43
N MET A 187 2.05 5.37 27.28
CA MET A 187 3.17 4.60 26.72
C MET A 187 3.42 4.99 25.27
N LYS A 188 4.69 5.03 24.86
CA LYS A 188 5.08 5.30 23.47
C LYS A 188 5.00 4.06 22.61
N ALA A 189 4.75 4.24 21.32
CA ALA A 189 4.66 3.16 20.33
C ALA A 189 5.90 2.24 20.35
N ILE A 190 7.09 2.81 20.59
CA ILE A 190 8.34 2.07 20.68
C ILE A 190 8.37 1.07 21.86
N GLU A 191 7.50 1.24 22.85
CA GLU A 191 7.42 0.39 24.03
C GLU A 191 6.49 -0.82 23.83
N ILE A 192 5.75 -0.89 22.71
CA ILE A 192 4.76 -1.96 22.42
C ILE A 192 5.40 -3.35 22.51
N ALA A 193 6.57 -3.55 21.92
CA ALA A 193 7.23 -4.86 21.90
C ALA A 193 7.56 -5.39 23.30
N SER A 194 7.84 -4.50 24.26
CA SER A 194 8.19 -4.86 25.64
C SER A 194 6.99 -4.87 26.58
N ASN A 195 5.84 -4.31 26.17
CA ASN A 195 4.68 -4.08 27.04
C ASN A 195 3.35 -4.39 26.34
N THR A 196 3.32 -5.34 25.40
CA THR A 196 2.20 -5.58 24.49
C THR A 196 0.85 -5.63 25.21
N GLU A 197 0.67 -6.56 26.15
CA GLU A 197 -0.59 -6.71 26.89
C GLU A 197 -1.06 -5.40 27.55
N ARG A 198 -0.14 -4.69 28.22
CA ARG A 198 -0.45 -3.44 28.91
C ARG A 198 -0.78 -2.32 27.92
N TYR A 199 -0.03 -2.22 26.83
CA TYR A 199 -0.21 -1.19 25.81
C TYR A 199 -1.61 -1.27 25.19
N TYR A 200 -2.01 -2.46 24.71
CA TYR A 200 -3.31 -2.65 24.05
C TYR A 200 -4.50 -2.66 25.03
N ALA A 201 -4.29 -2.97 26.32
CA ALA A 201 -5.36 -2.94 27.32
C ALA A 201 -5.88 -1.53 27.63
N THR A 202 -5.02 -0.50 27.53
CA THR A 202 -5.39 0.90 27.84
C THR A 202 -5.41 1.82 26.62
N ALA A 203 -5.03 1.33 25.44
CA ALA A 203 -4.99 2.14 24.24
C ALA A 203 -6.39 2.51 23.70
N LYS A 204 -6.48 3.72 23.16
CA LYS A 204 -7.60 4.19 22.35
C LYS A 204 -7.50 3.58 20.97
N ARG A 205 -8.62 3.11 20.43
CA ARG A 205 -8.66 2.30 19.22
C ARG A 205 -9.29 3.06 18.06
N GLU A 206 -8.62 3.01 16.91
CA GLU A 206 -9.21 3.38 15.62
C GLU A 206 -10.21 2.28 15.17
N PRO A 207 -11.05 2.56 14.16
CA PRO A 207 -11.90 1.53 13.56
C PRO A 207 -11.09 0.34 13.05
N GLU A 208 -11.67 -0.86 13.12
CA GLU A 208 -11.08 -2.06 12.53
C GLU A 208 -11.13 -1.97 11.00
N VAL A 209 -10.08 -2.47 10.35
CA VAL A 209 -9.98 -2.61 8.90
C VAL A 209 -9.80 -4.08 8.57
N ASP A 210 -10.64 -4.62 7.68
CA ASP A 210 -10.48 -5.99 7.19
C ASP A 210 -9.12 -6.12 6.49
N PHE A 211 -8.33 -7.11 6.86
CA PHE A 211 -7.01 -7.34 6.30
C PHE A 211 -6.85 -8.78 5.84
N GLU A 212 -6.51 -8.94 4.57
CA GLU A 212 -6.36 -10.23 3.92
C GLU A 212 -5.02 -10.28 3.19
N ILE A 213 -4.24 -11.35 3.37
CA ILE A 213 -2.98 -11.56 2.67
C ILE A 213 -3.15 -12.75 1.72
N VAL A 214 -3.09 -12.48 0.42
CA VAL A 214 -3.17 -13.47 -0.65
C VAL A 214 -1.76 -13.79 -1.13
N ARG A 215 -1.26 -14.99 -0.79
CA ARG A 215 0.12 -15.44 -1.06
C ARG A 215 0.28 -16.24 -2.35
N CYS A 216 -0.84 -16.69 -2.91
CA CYS A 216 -0.87 -17.64 -4.02
C CYS A 216 -1.60 -16.97 -5.17
N ALA A 217 -0.94 -16.80 -6.33
CA ALA A 217 -1.56 -16.15 -7.48
C ALA A 217 -2.82 -16.87 -7.97
N GLU A 218 -2.92 -18.18 -7.72
CA GLU A 218 -4.08 -19.02 -8.00
C GLU A 218 -5.31 -18.67 -7.18
N ASN A 219 -5.14 -18.08 -6.00
CA ASN A 219 -6.25 -17.66 -5.13
C ASN A 219 -6.79 -16.28 -5.52
N ILE A 220 -6.18 -15.60 -6.49
CA ILE A 220 -6.65 -14.33 -7.01
C ILE A 220 -7.74 -14.61 -8.04
N SER A 221 -8.92 -14.05 -7.79
CA SER A 221 -10.05 -14.13 -8.71
C SER A 221 -10.93 -12.90 -8.55
N TYR A 222 -10.69 -11.92 -9.44
CA TYR A 222 -11.54 -10.76 -9.62
C TYR A 222 -12.15 -10.79 -11.03
N ASN A 223 -13.26 -10.07 -11.19
CA ASN A 223 -14.06 -9.99 -12.40
C ASN A 223 -13.93 -8.63 -13.11
N GLY A 224 -12.90 -7.84 -12.79
CA GLY A 224 -12.68 -6.50 -13.33
C GLY A 224 -13.51 -5.40 -12.69
N GLU A 225 -14.29 -5.68 -11.64
CA GLU A 225 -15.12 -4.69 -10.94
C GLU A 225 -14.27 -3.83 -9.98
N PHE A 226 -13.44 -2.96 -10.57
CA PHE A 226 -12.71 -1.89 -9.87
C PHE A 226 -13.20 -0.52 -10.34
N ASP A 227 -13.32 0.42 -9.40
CA ASP A 227 -13.71 1.79 -9.70
C ASP A 227 -12.53 2.61 -10.24
N TYR A 228 -11.33 2.36 -9.68
CA TYR A 228 -10.08 3.01 -10.08
C TYR A 228 -8.89 2.05 -10.07
N LEU A 229 -7.88 2.37 -10.87
CA LEU A 229 -6.61 1.66 -10.93
C LEU A 229 -5.44 2.63 -10.74
N THR A 230 -4.55 2.36 -9.79
CA THR A 230 -3.23 3.00 -9.74
C THR A 230 -2.16 1.98 -10.14
N PHE A 231 -1.27 2.36 -11.05
CA PHE A 231 -0.13 1.53 -11.42
C PHE A 231 1.16 2.28 -11.11
N CYS A 232 2.00 1.72 -10.24
CA CYS A 232 3.30 2.27 -9.92
C CYS A 232 4.39 1.65 -10.79
N VAL A 233 5.37 2.47 -11.17
CA VAL A 233 6.56 2.03 -11.92
C VAL A 233 7.72 1.64 -10.99
N SER A 234 7.82 2.24 -9.81
CA SER A 234 8.90 2.03 -8.83
C SER A 234 10.27 1.76 -9.48
N PRO A 235 10.84 2.74 -10.20
CA PRO A 235 11.99 2.51 -11.08
C PRO A 235 13.22 1.94 -10.34
N ASN A 236 13.41 2.29 -9.08
CA ASN A 236 14.50 1.76 -8.25
C ASN A 236 14.29 0.32 -7.77
N TYR A 237 13.08 -0.20 -7.88
CA TYR A 237 12.72 -1.59 -7.57
C TYR A 237 12.52 -2.44 -8.82
N THR A 238 12.79 -1.90 -10.02
CA THR A 238 12.54 -2.63 -11.26
C THR A 238 13.70 -2.56 -12.26
N PRO A 239 13.98 -3.65 -12.99
CA PRO A 239 14.96 -3.66 -14.07
C PRO A 239 14.42 -2.98 -15.33
N THR A 240 15.27 -2.57 -16.26
CA THR A 240 14.80 -1.91 -17.51
C THR A 240 14.03 -2.88 -18.38
N ALA A 241 14.34 -4.18 -18.28
CA ALA A 241 13.58 -5.25 -18.92
C ALA A 241 12.07 -5.25 -18.59
N ALA A 242 11.62 -4.62 -17.50
CA ALA A 242 10.22 -4.54 -17.11
C ALA A 242 9.42 -3.42 -17.80
N ASP A 243 10.07 -2.51 -18.53
CA ASP A 243 9.41 -1.31 -19.10
C ASP A 243 8.27 -1.64 -20.10
N PHE A 244 8.25 -2.85 -20.67
CA PHE A 244 7.14 -3.28 -21.52
C PHE A 244 5.81 -3.34 -20.74
N ILE A 245 5.85 -3.54 -19.42
CA ILE A 245 4.66 -3.57 -18.55
C ILE A 245 4.01 -2.19 -18.51
N ILE A 246 4.80 -1.11 -18.50
CA ILE A 246 4.29 0.27 -18.54
C ILE A 246 3.46 0.50 -19.79
N GLU A 247 3.96 0.07 -20.96
CA GLU A 247 3.22 0.18 -22.22
C GLU A 247 1.95 -0.70 -22.23
N LEU A 248 2.05 -1.89 -21.64
CA LEU A 248 0.91 -2.80 -21.51
C LEU A 248 -0.19 -2.21 -20.60
N MET A 249 0.17 -1.56 -19.49
CA MET A 249 -0.79 -0.96 -18.57
C MET A 249 -1.58 0.19 -19.20
N LYS A 250 -1.02 0.93 -20.16
CA LYS A 250 -1.74 1.95 -20.95
C LYS A 250 -2.89 1.37 -21.79
N GLU A 251 -2.85 0.06 -22.08
CA GLU A 251 -3.95 -0.63 -22.77
C GLU A 251 -5.16 -0.82 -21.84
N TYR A 252 -4.98 -0.92 -20.53
CA TYR A 252 -6.05 -1.17 -19.55
C TYR A 252 -6.54 0.06 -18.80
N ILE A 253 -5.77 1.15 -18.81
CA ILE A 253 -6.07 2.38 -18.07
C ILE A 253 -6.64 3.45 -19.01
N GLU A 254 -7.79 4.01 -18.64
CA GLU A 254 -8.27 5.29 -19.15
C GLU A 254 -7.58 6.38 -18.33
N GLY A 255 -6.54 7.00 -18.92
CA GLY A 255 -5.71 7.98 -18.22
C GLY A 255 -6.49 9.24 -17.85
N GLU A 256 -6.24 9.74 -16.64
CA GLU A 256 -6.80 10.98 -16.08
C GLU A 256 -5.82 12.15 -15.96
#